data_AF-A0A353E3S6-F1
#
_entry.id   AF-A0A353E3S6-F1
#
_cell.length_a   1.000
_cell.length_b   1.000
_cell.length_c   1.000
_cell.angle_alpha   90.00
_cell.angle_beta   90.00
_cell.angle_gamma   90.00
#
_symmetry.space_group_name_H-M   'P 1'
#
loop_
_entity.id
_entity.type
_entity.pdbx_description
1 polymer ?
#
loop_
_entity_poly.entity_id
_entity_poly.type
_entity_poly.pdbx_seq_one_letter_code
_entity_poly.pdbx_strand_id
1 'polypeptide(L)'
;LLIQPQYRPMPVGEQVAILYCGVHGLMHEVPMDKVRECQDQFLDAMRSQHADVIETLGNGQLSDEAIKAIEETMANVAGQYKA
;
A
#
# COMPACT_ATOMS: atom_id res chain seq x y z
N LEU A 1 8.03 -5.14 -5.50
CA LEU A 1 6.71 -4.50 -5.74
C LEU A 1 5.89 -5.19 -6.83
N LEU A 2 6.48 -5.90 -7.80
CA LEU A 2 5.73 -6.52 -8.92
C LEU A 2 5.64 -8.06 -8.86
N ILE A 3 5.86 -8.66 -7.69
CA ILE A 3 5.82 -10.12 -7.51
C ILE A 3 4.49 -10.48 -6.84
N GLN A 4 3.50 -10.87 -7.64
CA GLN A 4 2.26 -11.42 -7.11
C GLN A 4 2.38 -12.95 -6.97
N PRO A 5 2.06 -13.54 -5.80
CA PRO A 5 2.02 -14.99 -5.65
C PRO A 5 0.89 -15.59 -6.51
N GLN A 6 1.14 -16.79 -7.03
CA GLN A 6 0.17 -17.50 -7.86
C GLN A 6 -1.13 -17.74 -7.09
N TYR A 7 -2.28 -17.60 -7.77
CA TYR A 7 -3.63 -17.77 -7.21
C TYR A 7 -4.08 -16.75 -6.15
N ARG A 8 -3.41 -15.59 -6.01
CA ARG A 8 -3.90 -14.47 -5.19
C ARG A 8 -4.31 -13.28 -6.05
N PRO A 9 -5.55 -13.23 -6.56
CA PRO A 9 -6.03 -12.06 -7.29
C PRO A 9 -6.06 -10.84 -6.37
N MET A 10 -5.48 -9.74 -6.83
CA MET A 10 -5.45 -8.46 -6.12
C MET A 10 -6.40 -7.46 -6.78
N PRO A 11 -7.34 -6.84 -6.05
CA PRO A 11 -8.17 -5.75 -6.55
C PRO A 11 -7.37 -4.60 -7.16
N VAL A 12 -7.91 -3.92 -8.17
CA VAL A 12 -7.23 -2.81 -8.85
C VAL A 12 -6.87 -1.70 -7.87
N GLY A 13 -7.76 -1.34 -6.93
CA GLY A 13 -7.49 -0.29 -5.94
C GLY A 13 -6.27 -0.60 -5.07
N GLU A 14 -6.08 -1.86 -4.67
CA GLU A 14 -4.91 -2.28 -3.91
C GLU A 14 -3.63 -2.22 -4.73
N GLN A 15 -3.69 -2.61 -6.00
CA GLN A 15 -2.55 -2.49 -6.91
C GLN A 15 -2.15 -1.02 -7.09
N VAL A 16 -3.12 -0.11 -7.25
CA VAL A 16 -2.89 1.33 -7.35
C VAL A 16 -2.22 1.87 -6.08
N ALA A 17 -2.69 1.47 -4.89
CA ALA A 17 -2.11 1.90 -3.64
C ALA A 17 -0.62 1.47 -3.51
N ILE A 18 -0.30 0.20 -3.82
CA ILE A 18 1.08 -0.31 -3.78
C ILE A 18 1.97 0.42 -4.79
N LEU A 19 1.48 0.62 -6.01
CA LEU A 19 2.23 1.33 -7.06
C LEU A 19 2.48 2.78 -6.65
N TYR A 20 1.49 3.44 -6.04
CA TYR A 20 1.63 4.80 -5.53
C TYR A 20 2.78 4.89 -4.52
N CYS A 21 2.83 3.99 -3.53
CA CYS A 21 3.90 3.93 -2.54
C CYS A 21 5.28 3.67 -3.17
N GLY A 22 5.33 2.85 -4.22
CA GLY A 22 6.56 2.56 -4.96
C GLY A 22 7.08 3.76 -5.75
N VAL A 23 6.19 4.50 -6.42
CA VAL A 23 6.55 5.67 -7.23
C VAL A 23 6.99 6.85 -6.36
N HIS A 24 6.35 7.05 -5.20
CA HIS A 24 6.68 8.15 -4.28
C HIS A 24 7.81 7.81 -3.30
N GLY A 25 8.41 6.62 -3.40
CA GLY A 25 9.53 6.23 -2.55
C GLY A 25 9.19 6.06 -1.08
N LEU A 26 7.91 5.86 -0.73
CA LEU A 26 7.46 5.73 0.67
C LEU A 26 8.04 4.49 1.37
N MET A 27 8.55 3.53 0.60
CA MET A 27 9.20 2.31 1.09
C MET A 27 10.74 2.39 1.07
N HIS A 28 11.33 3.57 0.85
CA HIS A 28 12.79 3.70 0.69
C HIS A 28 13.58 3.26 1.93
N GLU A 29 13.03 3.46 3.12
CA GLU A 29 13.68 3.12 4.39
C GLU A 29 13.45 1.67 4.82
N VAL A 30 12.66 0.89 4.07
CA VAL A 30 12.35 -0.50 4.41
C VAL A 30 13.43 -1.44 3.83
N PRO A 31 14.07 -2.29 4.65
CA PRO A 31 15.04 -3.28 4.17
C PRO A 31 14.45 -4.21 3.10
N MET A 32 15.25 -4.56 2.09
CA MET A 32 14.78 -5.32 0.90
C MET A 32 14.13 -6.67 1.22
N ASP A 33 14.61 -7.33 2.26
CA ASP A 33 14.11 -8.60 2.79
C ASP A 33 12.76 -8.46 3.52
N LYS A 34 12.45 -7.24 3.99
CA LYS A 34 11.22 -6.88 4.69
C LYS A 34 10.18 -6.17 3.83
N VAL A 35 10.54 -5.74 2.62
CA VAL A 35 9.62 -5.07 1.68
C VAL A 35 8.35 -5.88 1.41
N ARG A 36 8.44 -7.21 1.36
CA ARG A 36 7.27 -8.08 1.15
C ARG A 36 6.33 -8.10 2.36
N GLU A 37 6.90 -8.23 3.55
CA GLU A 37 6.15 -8.22 4.82
C GLU A 37 5.45 -6.86 5.02
N CYS A 38 6.16 -5.77 4.72
CA CYS A 38 5.63 -4.42 4.74
C CYS A 38 4.47 -4.22 3.75
N GLN A 39 4.55 -4.79 2.54
CA GLN A 39 3.44 -4.75 1.57
C GLN A 39 2.20 -5.50 2.08
N ASP A 40 2.38 -6.72 2.61
CA ASP A 40 1.28 -7.52 3.12
C ASP A 40 0.60 -6.79 4.30
N GLN A 41 1.38 -6.24 5.25
CA GLN A 41 0.83 -5.46 6.37
C GLN A 41 0.15 -4.16 5.93
N PHE A 42 0.72 -3.45 4.96
CA PHE A 42 0.10 -2.25 4.41
C PHE A 42 -1.26 -2.55 3.77
N LEU A 43 -1.36 -3.64 2.99
CA LEU A 43 -2.61 -4.07 2.40
C LEU A 43 -3.64 -4.48 3.46
N ASP A 44 -3.23 -5.21 4.49
CA ASP A 44 -4.11 -5.60 5.58
C ASP A 44 -4.61 -4.38 6.36
N ALA A 45 -3.74 -3.39 6.59
CA ALA A 45 -4.11 -2.12 7.23
C ALA A 45 -5.10 -1.32 6.37
N MET A 46 -4.84 -1.19 5.07
CA MET A 46 -5.74 -0.52 4.13
C MET A 46 -7.11 -1.22 4.04
N ARG A 47 -7.14 -2.56 4.02
CA ARG A 47 -8.39 -3.34 4.01
C ARG A 47 -9.20 -3.16 5.29
N SER A 48 -8.52 -3.04 6.42
CA SER A 48 -9.17 -2.95 7.73
C SER A 48 -9.64 -1.55 8.08
N GLN A 49 -8.89 -0.52 7.66
CA GLN A 49 -9.12 0.87 8.08
C GLN A 49 -9.60 1.80 6.94
N HIS A 50 -9.35 1.45 5.68
CA HIS A 50 -9.53 2.33 4.52
C HIS A 50 -10.14 1.58 3.32
N ALA A 51 -11.14 0.74 3.57
CA ALA A 51 -11.82 -0.05 2.53
C ALA A 51 -12.54 0.84 1.48
N ASP A 52 -13.06 1.98 1.93
CA ASP A 52 -13.64 3.05 1.11
C ASP A 52 -12.62 3.68 0.16
N VAL A 53 -11.38 3.88 0.63
CA VAL A 53 -10.27 4.38 -0.19
C VAL A 53 -9.91 3.35 -1.26
N ILE A 54 -9.86 2.06 -0.94
CA ILE A 54 -9.60 1.00 -1.92
C ILE A 54 -10.64 0.99 -3.04
N GLU A 55 -11.92 1.18 -2.70
CA GLU A 55 -13.00 1.24 -3.69
C GLU A 55 -12.86 2.48 -4.59
N THR A 56 -12.58 3.65 -3.98
CA THR A 56 -12.36 4.91 -4.70
C THR A 56 -11.19 4.82 -5.68
N LEU A 57 -10.08 4.22 -5.25
CA LEU A 57 -8.92 3.94 -6.10
C LEU A 57 -9.24 2.94 -7.21
N GLY A 58 -10.08 1.93 -6.92
CA GLY A 58 -10.57 0.96 -7.91
C GLY A 58 -11.40 1.59 -9.03
N ASN A 59 -12.10 2.69 -8.73
CA ASN A 59 -12.84 3.49 -9.71
C ASN A 59 -11.94 4.46 -10.50
N GLY A 60 -10.62 4.46 -10.24
CA GLY A 60 -9.66 5.33 -10.92
C GLY A 60 -9.61 6.76 -10.38
N GLN A 61 -10.19 7.01 -9.20
CA GLN A 61 -10.16 8.32 -8.56
C GLN A 61 -9.04 8.36 -7.52
N LEU A 62 -8.01 9.16 -7.80
CA LEU A 62 -6.94 9.46 -6.85
C LEU A 62 -7.27 10.81 -6.18
N SER A 63 -8.10 10.79 -5.14
CA SER A 63 -8.41 12.01 -4.37
C SER A 63 -7.30 12.34 -3.37
N ASP A 64 -7.23 13.60 -2.94
CA ASP A 64 -6.26 14.02 -1.91
C ASP A 64 -6.47 13.26 -0.59
N GLU A 65 -7.71 12.88 -0.28
CA GLU A 65 -8.03 12.07 0.90
C GLU A 65 -7.46 10.65 0.77
N ALA A 66 -7.59 10.05 -0.41
CA ALA A 66 -7.04 8.73 -0.70
C ALA A 66 -5.50 8.73 -0.62
N ILE A 67 -4.87 9.75 -1.19
CA ILE A 67 -3.41 9.94 -1.12
C ILE A 67 -2.97 10.06 0.34
N LYS A 68 -3.63 10.93 1.11
CA LYS A 68 -3.29 11.16 2.51
C LYS A 68 -3.44 9.88 3.35
N ALA A 69 -4.52 9.12 3.13
CA ALA A 69 -4.72 7.84 3.80
C ALA A 69 -3.62 6.81 3.46
N ILE A 70 -3.21 6.73 2.19
CA ILE A 70 -2.11 5.86 1.77
C ILE A 70 -0.80 6.27 2.45
N GLU A 71 -0.47 7.57 2.43
CA GLU A 71 0.75 8.10 3.03
C GLU A 71 0.79 7.86 4.54
N GLU A 72 -0.29 8.17 5.27
CA GLU A 72 -0.39 7.95 6.71
C GLU A 72 -0.29 6.47 7.07
N THR A 73 -1.00 5.60 6.34
CA THR A 73 -0.97 4.15 6.59
C THR A 73 0.42 3.58 6.30
N MET A 74 1.03 3.97 5.18
CA MET A 74 2.38 3.51 4.83
C MET A 74 3.43 4.07 5.80
N ALA A 75 3.32 5.31 6.27
CA ALA A 75 4.23 5.88 7.26
C ALA A 75 4.15 5.11 8.59
N ASN A 76 2.94 4.74 9.03
CA ASN A 76 2.73 3.94 10.23
C ASN A 76 3.32 2.53 10.09
N VAL A 77 3.14 1.88 8.94
CA VAL A 77 3.68 0.54 8.69
C VAL A 77 5.19 0.57 8.50
N ALA A 78 5.71 1.41 7.61
CA ALA A 78 7.14 1.54 7.34
C ALA A 78 7.92 1.99 8.59
N GLY A 79 7.31 2.81 9.46
CA GLY A 79 7.89 3.19 10.75
C GLY A 79 8.18 2.02 11.68
N GLN A 80 7.49 0.88 11.54
CA GLN A 80 7.78 -0.35 12.29
C GLN A 80 9.01 -1.10 11.77
N TYR A 81 9.43 -0.81 10.54
CA TYR A 81 10.59 -1.42 9.88
C TYR A 81 11.82 -0.51 9.83
N LYS A 82 11.67 0.77 10.22
CA LYS A 82 12.80 1.68 10.44
C LYS A 82 13.61 1.16 11.63
N ALA A 83 14.83 0.72 11.36
CA ALA A 83 15.82 0.34 12.38
C ALA A 83 16.39 1.59 13.06
#